data_AF-A0A024TTX7-F1
#
_entry.id   AF-A0A024TTX7-F1
#
_cell.length_a   1.000
_cell.length_b   1.000
_cell.length_c   1.000
_cell.angle_alpha   90.00
_cell.angle_beta   90.00
_cell.angle_gamma   90.00
#
_symmetry.space_group_name_H-M   'P 1'
#
loop_
_entity.id
_entity.type
_entity.pdbx_description
1 polymer ?
#
loop_
_entity_poly.entity_id
_entity_poly.type
_entity_poly.pdbx_seq_one_letter_code
_entity_poly.pdbx_strand_id
1 'polypeptide(L)'
;MHYEKAGDQFVGRVVAGLTLNSADFAVQPPHFATTDNPVVTSALRCMFPGLSKSVSLFGVLKLGLASIVHRADFLRTTLPSSHPVLHTAIFRDYFMMSNRKALVRTTSTAMKPTGLPPYVEIYRHLQAQQESLEAVASEVLSGVQKILDEKHEI
;
A
#
# COMPACT_ATOMS: atom_id res chain seq x y z
N MET A 1 -32.30 -1.42 -4.52
CA MET A 1 -31.03 -1.32 -5.26
C MET A 1 -29.94 -0.87 -4.30
N HIS A 2 -29.00 -1.75 -3.94
CA HIS A 2 -27.84 -1.44 -3.08
C HIS A 2 -26.52 -1.38 -3.89
N TYR A 3 -26.62 -1.37 -5.22
CA TYR A 3 -25.48 -1.49 -6.13
C TYR A 3 -24.72 -0.17 -6.37
N GLU A 4 -25.34 0.99 -6.11
CA GLU A 4 -24.73 2.29 -6.44
C GLU A 4 -23.42 2.54 -5.65
N LYS A 5 -23.43 2.30 -4.34
CA LYS A 5 -22.24 2.45 -3.49
C LYS A 5 -21.11 1.48 -3.85
N ALA A 6 -21.44 0.28 -4.30
CA ALA A 6 -20.45 -0.71 -4.74
C ALA A 6 -19.86 -0.36 -6.12
N GLY A 7 -20.69 0.25 -7.00
CA GLY A 7 -20.28 0.75 -8.30
C GLY A 7 -19.19 1.80 -8.18
N ASP A 8 -19.38 2.83 -7.35
CA ASP A 8 -18.39 3.90 -7.17
C ASP A 8 -17.05 3.38 -6.61
N GLN A 9 -17.10 2.38 -5.73
CA GLN A 9 -15.88 1.79 -5.16
C GLN A 9 -15.10 0.99 -6.20
N PHE A 10 -15.79 0.21 -7.03
CA PHE A 10 -15.17 -0.51 -8.14
C PHE A 10 -14.62 0.46 -9.19
N VAL A 11 -15.44 1.41 -9.65
CA VAL A 11 -15.04 2.42 -10.64
C VAL A 11 -13.87 3.24 -10.12
N GLY A 12 -13.87 3.62 -8.84
CA GLY A 12 -12.76 4.33 -8.22
C GLY A 12 -11.44 3.57 -8.31
N ARG A 13 -11.45 2.24 -8.15
CA ARG A 13 -10.27 1.38 -8.33
C ARG A 13 -9.82 1.31 -9.79
N VAL A 14 -10.77 1.18 -10.72
CA VAL A 14 -10.47 1.17 -12.16
C VAL A 14 -9.84 2.48 -12.60
N VAL A 15 -10.42 3.62 -12.19
CA VAL A 15 -9.90 4.96 -12.51
C VAL A 15 -8.54 5.23 -11.84
N ALA A 16 -8.26 4.61 -10.69
CA ALA A 16 -6.94 4.62 -10.07
C ALA A 16 -5.88 3.78 -10.83
N GLY A 17 -6.26 3.14 -11.94
CA GLY A 17 -5.35 2.39 -12.80
C GLY A 17 -5.01 1.00 -12.27
N LEU A 18 -5.81 0.45 -11.35
CA LEU A 18 -5.59 -0.91 -10.87
C LEU A 18 -5.99 -1.94 -11.94
N THR A 19 -5.14 -2.95 -12.13
CA THR A 19 -5.34 -4.00 -13.13
C THR A 19 -6.56 -4.85 -12.77
N LEU A 20 -7.61 -4.79 -13.59
CA LEU A 20 -8.86 -5.51 -13.32
C LEU A 20 -8.65 -7.02 -13.13
N ASN A 21 -7.81 -7.63 -13.96
CA ASN A 21 -7.61 -9.09 -14.00
C ASN A 21 -6.40 -9.53 -13.15
N SER A 22 -6.26 -8.95 -11.95
CA SER A 22 -5.19 -9.30 -11.02
C SER A 22 -5.72 -9.31 -9.58
N ALA A 23 -5.12 -10.13 -8.72
CA ALA A 23 -5.29 -10.06 -7.28
C ALA A 23 -4.91 -8.68 -6.72
N ASP A 24 -3.98 -7.97 -7.38
CA ASP A 24 -3.55 -6.61 -7.05
C ASP A 24 -4.69 -5.59 -7.20
N PHE A 25 -5.78 -5.93 -7.90
CA PHE A 25 -6.98 -5.10 -7.89
C PHE A 25 -7.54 -4.90 -6.48
N ALA A 26 -7.18 -5.77 -5.52
CA ALA A 26 -7.55 -5.66 -4.12
C ALA A 26 -6.53 -4.93 -3.23
N VAL A 27 -5.46 -4.36 -3.79
CA VAL A 27 -4.44 -3.64 -3.02
C VAL A 27 -5.06 -2.50 -2.21
N GLN A 28 -4.56 -2.30 -0.99
CA GLN A 28 -4.98 -1.18 -0.16
C GLN A 28 -4.16 0.07 -0.49
N PRO A 29 -4.75 1.27 -0.36
CA PRO A 29 -3.95 2.49 -0.50
C PRO A 29 -2.90 2.55 0.62
N PRO A 30 -1.72 3.15 0.34
CA PRO A 30 -0.78 3.49 1.39
C PRO A 30 -1.47 4.33 2.47
N HIS A 31 -1.24 3.99 3.73
CA HIS A 31 -1.86 4.65 4.86
C HIS A 31 -0.90 4.69 6.06
N PHE A 32 -1.21 5.52 7.05
CA PHE A 32 -0.45 5.55 8.30
C PHE A 32 -1.00 4.52 9.28
N ALA A 33 -0.11 3.80 9.97
CA ALA A 33 -0.51 2.72 10.88
C ALA A 33 -1.45 3.17 12.02
N THR A 34 -1.31 4.42 12.47
CA THR A 34 -2.10 4.97 13.59
C THR A 34 -2.99 6.09 13.07
N THR A 35 -4.30 6.00 13.38
CA THR A 35 -5.30 6.98 12.96
C THR A 35 -5.00 8.38 13.52
N ASP A 36 -4.60 8.49 14.78
CA ASP A 36 -4.44 9.78 15.49
C ASP A 36 -2.98 10.07 15.88
N ASN A 37 -2.08 9.99 14.90
CA ASN A 37 -0.69 10.36 15.12
C ASN A 37 -0.49 11.89 14.98
N PRO A 38 -0.08 12.61 16.04
CA PRO A 38 0.08 14.08 15.99
C PRO A 38 1.16 14.52 15.01
N VAL A 39 2.18 13.69 14.80
CA VAL A 39 3.28 13.96 13.86
C VAL A 39 2.76 13.89 12.42
N VAL A 40 1.87 12.94 12.11
CA VAL A 40 1.15 12.86 10.82
C VAL A 40 0.24 14.07 10.63
N THR A 41 -0.54 14.43 11.66
CA THR A 41 -1.42 15.60 11.63
C THR A 41 -0.66 16.90 11.36
N SER A 42 0.51 17.08 11.97
CA SER A 42 1.38 18.23 11.70
C SER A 42 1.85 18.25 10.25
N ALA A 43 2.32 17.11 9.72
CA ALA A 43 2.76 17.02 8.33
C ALA A 43 1.64 17.33 7.32
N LEU A 44 0.39 16.94 7.60
CA LEU A 44 -0.76 17.29 6.77
C LEU A 44 -1.00 18.80 6.72
N ARG A 45 -0.89 19.49 7.85
CA ARG A 45 -1.06 20.95 7.91
C ARG A 45 0.05 21.67 7.15
N CYS A 46 1.28 21.15 7.18
CA CYS A 46 2.39 21.69 6.39
C CYS A 46 2.21 21.43 4.88
N MET A 47 1.74 20.24 4.50
CA MET A 47 1.58 19.85 3.10
C MET A 47 0.35 20.45 2.42
N PHE A 48 -0.74 20.61 3.17
CA PHE A 48 -2.04 21.02 2.64
C PHE A 48 -2.68 22.12 3.48
N PRO A 49 -2.02 23.29 3.68
CA PRO A 49 -2.43 24.28 4.67
C PRO A 49 -3.85 24.85 4.46
N GLY A 50 -4.31 24.94 3.21
CA GLY A 50 -5.67 25.34 2.89
C GLY A 50 -6.70 24.24 3.18
N LEU A 51 -6.41 23.01 2.73
CA LEU A 51 -7.33 21.88 2.83
C LEU A 51 -7.40 21.29 4.25
N SER A 52 -6.32 21.37 5.02
CA SER A 52 -6.24 20.91 6.41
C SER A 52 -7.09 21.74 7.38
N LYS A 53 -7.76 22.80 6.90
CA LYS A 53 -8.76 23.53 7.69
C LYS A 53 -10.09 22.79 7.74
N SER A 54 -10.37 21.92 6.76
CA SER A 54 -11.58 21.12 6.71
C SER A 54 -11.33 19.75 7.33
N VAL A 55 -11.95 19.49 8.49
CA VAL A 55 -11.83 18.22 9.21
C VAL A 55 -12.31 17.05 8.36
N SER A 56 -13.34 17.25 7.53
CA SER A 56 -13.88 16.20 6.65
C SER A 56 -12.88 15.70 5.60
N LEU A 57 -11.89 16.51 5.24
CA LEU A 57 -10.88 16.14 4.26
C LEU A 57 -9.69 15.37 4.87
N PHE A 58 -9.55 15.33 6.20
CA PHE A 58 -8.37 14.73 6.84
C PHE A 58 -8.13 13.28 6.43
N GLY A 59 -9.19 12.48 6.30
CA GLY A 59 -9.08 11.08 5.88
C GLY A 59 -8.43 10.96 4.50
N VAL A 60 -8.93 11.73 3.53
CA VAL A 60 -8.40 11.72 2.15
C VAL A 60 -6.99 12.29 2.10
N LEU A 61 -6.71 13.38 2.82
CA LEU A 61 -5.38 13.98 2.86
C LEU A 61 -4.35 13.05 3.51
N LYS A 62 -4.72 12.26 4.53
CA LYS A 62 -3.87 11.21 5.13
C LYS A 62 -3.47 10.17 4.09
N LEU A 63 -4.42 9.66 3.32
CA LEU A 63 -4.16 8.68 2.26
C LEU A 63 -3.30 9.28 1.13
N GLY A 64 -3.58 10.53 0.73
CA GLY A 64 -2.77 11.25 -0.26
C GLY A 64 -1.33 11.45 0.19
N LEU A 65 -1.12 11.91 1.44
CA LEU A 65 0.22 12.08 2.00
C LEU A 65 0.96 10.75 2.10
N ALA A 66 0.31 9.70 2.60
CA ALA A 66 0.91 8.37 2.69
C ALA A 66 1.32 7.84 1.30
N SER A 67 0.50 8.09 0.27
CA SER A 67 0.80 7.71 -1.12
C SER A 67 2.02 8.46 -1.66
N ILE A 68 2.12 9.76 -1.42
CA ILE A 68 3.29 10.59 -1.80
C ILE A 68 4.55 10.08 -1.10
N VAL A 69 4.48 9.81 0.21
CA VAL A 69 5.61 9.33 1.00
C VAL A 69 6.05 7.93 0.56
N HIS A 70 5.11 7.02 0.33
CA HIS A 70 5.37 5.67 -0.16
C HIS A 70 6.11 5.67 -1.50
N ARG A 71 5.74 6.60 -2.38
CA ARG A 71 6.31 6.73 -3.73
C ARG A 71 7.36 7.83 -3.85
N ALA A 72 7.89 8.33 -2.73
CA ALA A 72 8.79 9.48 -2.75
C ALA A 72 10.05 9.26 -3.62
N ASP A 73 10.63 8.06 -3.58
CA ASP A 73 11.84 7.76 -4.36
C ASP A 73 11.53 7.71 -5.85
N PHE A 74 10.44 7.03 -6.23
CA PHE A 74 9.92 7.05 -7.60
C PHE A 74 9.63 8.47 -8.09
N LEU A 75 9.02 9.31 -7.26
CA LEU A 75 8.74 10.72 -7.62
C LEU A 75 10.04 11.52 -7.82
N ARG A 76 11.06 11.32 -6.98
CA ARG A 76 12.37 11.96 -7.12
C ARG A 76 13.11 11.54 -8.38
N THR A 77 13.02 10.27 -8.77
CA THR A 77 13.73 9.75 -9.95
C THR A 77 12.99 10.03 -11.26
N THR A 78 11.67 10.20 -11.21
CA THR A 78 10.83 10.28 -12.41
C THR A 78 10.46 11.72 -12.78
N LEU A 79 10.26 12.59 -11.78
CA LEU A 79 9.84 13.96 -12.02
C LEU A 79 11.05 14.88 -12.30
N PRO A 80 10.88 15.89 -13.18
CA PRO A 80 11.88 16.95 -13.32
C PRO A 80 12.14 17.65 -11.98
N SER A 81 13.38 18.11 -11.76
CA SER A 81 13.76 18.80 -10.52
C SER A 81 12.97 20.09 -10.26
N SER A 82 12.41 20.70 -11.30
CA SER A 82 11.52 21.88 -11.24
C SER A 82 10.06 21.55 -10.93
N HIS A 83 9.71 20.27 -10.80
CA HIS A 83 8.33 19.87 -10.63
C HIS A 83 7.77 20.34 -9.27
N PRO A 84 6.61 21.03 -9.20
CA PRO A 84 6.09 21.63 -7.97
C PRO A 84 5.95 20.67 -6.78
N VAL A 85 5.63 19.39 -7.04
CA VAL A 85 5.55 18.35 -6.00
C VAL A 85 6.86 18.22 -5.21
N LEU A 86 8.02 18.30 -5.88
CA LEU A 86 9.33 18.20 -5.23
C LEU A 86 9.69 19.43 -4.39
N HIS A 87 8.94 20.53 -4.55
CA HIS A 87 9.07 21.75 -3.76
C HIS A 87 8.08 21.83 -2.58
N THR A 88 7.22 20.83 -2.42
CA THR A 88 6.32 20.74 -1.27
C THR A 88 7.07 20.44 0.03
N ALA A 89 6.45 20.73 1.17
CA ALA A 89 7.08 20.66 2.49
C ALA A 89 7.72 19.29 2.78
N ILE A 90 7.08 18.19 2.38
CA ILE A 90 7.56 16.83 2.63
C ILE A 90 8.85 16.49 1.89
N PHE A 91 9.08 17.07 0.70
CA PHE A 91 10.30 16.81 -0.06
C PHE A 91 11.47 17.70 0.35
N ARG A 92 11.18 18.85 0.96
CA ARG A 92 12.15 19.82 1.46
C ARG A 92 12.71 19.50 2.85
N ASP A 93 11.98 18.74 3.66
CA ASP A 93 12.40 18.32 5.00
C ASP A 93 12.72 16.82 5.02
N TYR A 94 14.02 16.51 5.08
CA TYR A 94 14.52 15.14 5.13
C TYR A 94 14.04 14.38 6.36
N PHE A 95 14.04 15.02 7.53
CA PHE A 95 13.65 14.38 8.78
C PHE A 95 12.16 14.08 8.79
N MET A 96 11.34 15.02 8.31
CA MET A 96 9.91 14.81 8.14
C MET A 96 9.63 13.66 7.16
N MET A 97 10.30 13.60 6.01
CA MET A 97 10.15 12.50 5.05
C MET A 97 10.50 11.14 5.66
N SER A 98 11.71 11.00 6.22
CA SER A 98 12.21 9.73 6.75
C SER A 98 11.34 9.19 7.88
N ASN A 99 10.93 10.06 8.81
CA ASN A 99 10.02 9.67 9.88
C ASN A 99 8.64 9.26 9.37
N ARG A 100 8.15 9.83 8.26
CA ARG A 100 6.88 9.40 7.68
C ARG A 100 7.00 8.09 6.92
N LYS A 101 8.10 7.86 6.19
CA LYS A 101 8.34 6.58 5.51
C LYS A 101 8.23 5.40 6.48
N ALA A 102 8.79 5.52 7.69
CA ALA A 102 8.72 4.49 8.73
C ALA A 102 7.28 4.19 9.22
N LEU A 103 6.35 5.14 9.08
CA LEU A 103 4.97 5.03 9.56
C LEU A 103 3.97 4.56 8.50
N VAL A 104 4.36 4.57 7.22
CA VAL A 104 3.49 4.16 6.12
C VAL A 104 3.39 2.64 6.06
N ARG A 105 2.19 2.15 5.77
CA ARG A 105 1.85 0.74 5.55
C ARG A 105 1.07 0.62 4.24
N THR A 106 1.21 -0.54 3.61
CA THR A 106 0.46 -0.92 2.39
C THR A 106 -0.52 -2.06 2.65
N THR A 107 -0.50 -2.62 3.86
CA THR A 107 -1.39 -3.69 4.32
C THR A 107 -1.92 -3.36 5.72
N SER A 108 -3.16 -3.77 5.97
CA SER A 108 -3.85 -3.57 7.24
C SER A 108 -4.85 -4.68 7.47
N THR A 109 -4.91 -5.16 8.71
CA THR A 109 -5.93 -6.10 9.19
C THR A 109 -7.25 -5.39 9.54
N ALA A 110 -7.20 -4.09 9.82
CA ALA A 110 -8.36 -3.28 10.18
C ALA A 110 -9.10 -2.72 8.95
N MET A 111 -8.37 -2.42 7.87
CA MET A 111 -8.98 -2.00 6.60
C MET A 111 -9.31 -3.22 5.76
N LYS A 112 -10.45 -3.20 5.08
CA LYS A 112 -10.81 -4.20 4.06
C LYS A 112 -10.97 -3.50 2.72
N PRO A 113 -10.37 -4.03 1.63
CA PRO A 113 -10.61 -3.49 0.31
C PRO A 113 -12.08 -3.64 -0.06
N THR A 114 -12.67 -2.57 -0.60
CA THR A 114 -14.06 -2.53 -1.04
C THR A 114 -14.14 -2.42 -2.56
N GLY A 115 -15.34 -2.61 -3.12
CA GLY A 115 -15.55 -2.58 -4.57
C GLY A 115 -14.88 -3.75 -5.32
N LEU A 116 -14.67 -4.89 -4.65
CA LEU A 116 -14.07 -6.07 -5.27
C LEU A 116 -15.14 -6.90 -5.98
N PRO A 117 -14.96 -7.17 -7.28
CA PRO A 117 -15.80 -8.14 -7.97
C PRO A 117 -15.41 -9.57 -7.55
N PRO A 118 -16.34 -10.55 -7.61
CA PRO A 118 -16.09 -11.91 -7.12
C PRO A 118 -14.86 -12.59 -7.74
N TYR A 119 -14.56 -12.32 -9.01
CA TYR A 119 -13.44 -12.93 -9.71
C TYR A 119 -12.07 -12.44 -9.19
N VAL A 120 -11.99 -11.24 -8.61
CA VAL A 120 -10.75 -10.76 -7.96
C VAL A 120 -10.43 -11.56 -6.71
N GLU A 121 -11.45 -11.97 -5.94
CA GLU A 121 -11.23 -12.87 -4.79
C GLU A 121 -10.75 -14.26 -5.25
N ILE A 122 -11.25 -14.75 -6.38
CA ILE A 122 -10.73 -15.99 -6.97
C ILE A 122 -9.24 -15.84 -7.30
N TYR A 123 -8.82 -14.75 -7.94
CA TYR A 123 -7.39 -14.51 -8.21
C TYR A 123 -6.56 -14.44 -6.92
N ARG A 124 -7.07 -13.83 -5.86
CA ARG A 124 -6.39 -13.80 -4.57
C ARG A 124 -6.21 -15.19 -3.96
N HIS A 125 -7.25 -16.02 -4.01
CA HIS A 125 -7.16 -17.39 -3.51
C HIS A 125 -6.18 -18.24 -4.32
N LEU A 126 -6.19 -18.11 -5.65
CA LEU A 126 -5.25 -18.80 -6.53
C LEU A 126 -3.80 -18.38 -6.23
N GLN A 127 -3.55 -17.08 -6.06
CA GLN A 127 -2.22 -16.59 -5.69
C GLN A 127 -1.77 -17.14 -4.33
N ALA A 128 -2.64 -17.09 -3.31
CA ALA A 128 -2.33 -17.61 -1.99
C ALA A 128 -2.06 -19.14 -1.99
N GLN A 129 -2.80 -19.89 -2.82
CA GLN A 129 -2.57 -21.32 -3.01
C GLN A 129 -1.24 -21.60 -3.71
N GLN A 130 -0.89 -20.81 -4.73
CA GLN A 130 0.40 -20.92 -5.41
C GLN A 130 1.56 -20.66 -4.44
N GLU A 131 1.51 -19.57 -3.68
CA GLU A 131 2.53 -19.23 -2.68
C GLU A 131 2.67 -20.33 -1.61
N SER A 132 1.54 -20.90 -1.16
CA SER A 132 1.54 -22.01 -0.20
C SER A 132 2.18 -23.27 -0.78
N LEU A 133 1.90 -23.59 -2.04
CA LEU A 133 2.46 -24.76 -2.72
C LEU A 133 3.97 -24.62 -2.92
N GLU A 134 4.44 -23.43 -3.32
CA GLU A 134 5.87 -23.12 -3.44
C GLU A 134 6.59 -23.25 -2.09
N ALA A 135 5.97 -22.77 -1.00
CA ALA A 135 6.52 -22.90 0.34
C ALA A 135 6.65 -24.37 0.77
N VAL A 136 5.61 -25.17 0.56
CA VAL A 136 5.63 -26.62 0.87
C VAL A 136 6.68 -27.34 0.03
N ALA A 137 6.78 -27.04 -1.28
CA ALA A 137 7.78 -27.64 -2.14
C ALA A 137 9.21 -27.33 -1.65
N SER A 138 9.46 -26.08 -1.25
CA SER A 138 10.76 -25.66 -0.69
C SER A 138 11.06 -26.38 0.63
N GLU A 139 10.07 -26.55 1.50
CA GLU A 139 10.22 -27.26 2.77
C GLU A 139 10.54 -28.74 2.55
N VAL A 140 9.84 -29.40 1.63
CA VAL A 140 10.09 -30.80 1.25
C VAL A 140 11.50 -30.97 0.70
N LEU A 141 11.93 -30.10 -0.24
CA LEU A 141 13.29 -30.16 -0.79
C LEU A 141 14.35 -29.98 0.29
N SER A 142 14.16 -29.02 1.20
CA SER A 142 15.06 -28.81 2.34
C SER A 142 15.09 -30.01 3.28
N GLY A 143 13.95 -30.62 3.57
CA GLY A 143 13.86 -31.83 4.39
C GLY A 143 14.58 -33.02 3.76
N VAL A 144 14.42 -33.22 2.44
CA VAL A 144 15.11 -34.29 1.70
C VAL A 144 16.62 -34.07 1.68
N GLN A 145 17.09 -32.84 1.48
CA GLN A 145 18.52 -32.51 1.53
C GLN A 145 19.14 -32.87 2.89
N LYS A 146 18.49 -32.47 4.00
CA LYS A 146 18.96 -32.81 5.35
C LYS A 146 19.11 -34.31 5.58
N ILE A 147 18.13 -35.10 5.14
CA ILE A 147 18.17 -36.57 5.27
C ILE A 147 19.33 -37.16 4.45
N LEU A 148 19.62 -36.61 3.27
CA LEU A 148 20.73 -37.06 2.44
C LEU A 148 22.09 -36.70 3.06
N ASP A 149 22.22 -35.50 3.62
CA ASP A 149 23.46 -35.03 4.26
C ASP A 149 23.77 -35.85 5.53
N GLU A 150 22.77 -36.13 6.37
CA GLU A 150 22.90 -37.00 7.56
C GLU A 150 23.38 -38.42 7.22
N LYS A 151 23.09 -38.90 6.00
CA LYS A 151 23.47 -40.24 5.55
C LYS A 151 24.90 -40.32 5.00
N HIS A 152 25.54 -39.19 4.70
CA HIS A 152 26.93 -39.13 4.23
C HIS A 152 27.96 -38.94 5.37
N GLU A 153 27.51 -38.70 6.59
CA GLU A 153 28.36 -38.56 7.80
C GLU A 153 28.53 -39.87 8.59
N ILE A 154 28.10 -41.01 8.04
CA ILE A 154 28.24 -42.37 8.60
C ILE A 154 29.07 -43.23 7.63
#